data_AF-A0A7J3XF54-F1
#
_entry.id   AF-A0A7J3XF54-F1
#
_cell.length_a   1.000
_cell.length_b   1.000
_cell.length_c   1.000
_cell.angle_alpha   90.00
_cell.angle_beta   90.00
_cell.angle_gamma   90.00
#
_symmetry.space_group_name_H-M   'P 1'
#
loop_
_entity.id
_entity.type
_entity.pdbx_description
1 polymer ?
#
loop_
_entity_poly.entity_id
_entity_poly.type
_entity_poly.pdbx_seq_one_letter_code
_entity_poly.pdbx_strand_id
1 'polypeptide(L)'
;MGASRGRRWCQVSNLGVYCLLSYLSWGSPLDLRVASLVVVLIVIAGVALLLYYESTRYVGPVGTPTPSPVAEGPADTGTLPAPTTAITTPPTTATVSTPAGATTLPPEVTTTVTPSKPSLQEYLKLKVGEVLSARPELDLYSSGIVIATLDGRVLYSLNPRKPLVPASNMKLLTAAAALRYLGPSYRFRTVFLVDGDIVNDTLVGNLVVRGYGDPTLVSGDWADARARNVGPLYEPEHLLDEVAEALARLGVRRVSGDIVVDDYYLDHQWVHPSWAPADLSYYYAAQVGALTVNRNTVLVEVYASPTGSVKVRVVPDVGYVGVTFVGRVVSSSSEVRQSP
;
A
#
# COMPACT_ATOMS: atom_id res chain seq x y z
N MET A 1 -21.81 -32.73 -25.65
CA MET A 1 -22.63 -31.65 -26.28
C MET A 1 -23.31 -30.88 -25.17
N GLY A 2 -23.26 -29.55 -25.22
CA GLY A 2 -24.08 -28.67 -24.36
C GLY A 2 -23.27 -27.80 -23.39
N ALA A 3 -22.80 -26.65 -23.87
CA ALA A 3 -22.31 -25.54 -23.07
C ALA A 3 -23.43 -24.51 -22.83
N SER A 4 -23.49 -23.90 -21.64
CA SER A 4 -24.09 -22.58 -21.40
C SER A 4 -23.45 -21.94 -20.15
N ARG A 5 -22.59 -20.94 -20.34
CA ARG A 5 -22.78 -19.50 -19.99
C ARG A 5 -23.33 -19.31 -18.56
N GLY A 6 -22.61 -18.79 -17.56
CA GLY A 6 -21.69 -17.64 -17.58
C GLY A 6 -22.38 -16.42 -16.96
N ARG A 7 -22.10 -16.13 -15.68
CA ARG A 7 -22.23 -14.79 -15.08
C ARG A 7 -21.09 -14.59 -14.09
N ARG A 8 -20.07 -13.84 -14.53
CA ARG A 8 -18.97 -13.32 -13.70
C ARG A 8 -19.35 -11.90 -13.31
N TRP A 9 -19.37 -11.60 -12.02
CA TRP A 9 -19.42 -10.23 -11.54
C TRP A 9 -17.97 -9.73 -11.40
N CYS A 10 -17.54 -8.88 -12.33
CA CYS A 10 -16.40 -8.00 -12.15
C CYS A 10 -16.98 -6.63 -11.78
N GLN A 11 -16.84 -6.23 -10.52
CA GLN A 11 -17.09 -4.85 -10.13
C GLN A 11 -15.76 -4.10 -10.26
N VAL A 12 -15.68 -3.22 -11.25
CA VAL A 12 -14.55 -2.32 -11.45
C VAL A 12 -14.62 -1.26 -10.34
N SER A 13 -13.77 -1.40 -9.34
CA SER A 13 -13.46 -0.31 -8.42
C SER A 13 -12.05 0.17 -8.73
N ASN A 14 -11.89 1.50 -8.77
CA ASN A 14 -10.62 2.18 -8.97
C ASN A 14 -9.66 1.88 -7.82
N LEU A 15 -9.02 0.72 -7.84
CA LEU A 15 -7.76 0.40 -7.17
C LEU A 15 -7.37 -0.99 -7.69
N GLY A 16 -6.65 -1.01 -8.81
CA GLY A 16 -6.18 -2.23 -9.44
C GLY A 16 -5.20 -2.97 -8.53
N VAL A 17 -5.53 -4.24 -8.26
CA VAL A 17 -4.67 -5.42 -7.98
C VAL A 17 -5.28 -6.22 -6.82
N TYR A 18 -6.38 -6.95 -7.06
CA TYR A 18 -6.83 -7.99 -6.10
C TYR A 18 -7.52 -9.22 -6.71
N CYS A 19 -7.52 -9.42 -8.03
CA CYS A 19 -8.36 -10.48 -8.63
C CYS A 19 -7.71 -11.85 -8.87
N LEU A 20 -6.49 -12.17 -8.41
CA LEU A 20 -5.89 -13.45 -8.81
C LEU A 20 -4.98 -14.17 -7.79
N LEU A 21 -5.28 -14.09 -6.50
CA LEU A 21 -4.67 -14.98 -5.49
C LEU A 21 -5.50 -16.24 -5.20
N SER A 22 -6.71 -16.37 -5.76
CA SER A 22 -7.63 -17.48 -5.48
C SER A 22 -7.33 -18.78 -6.24
N TYR A 23 -6.27 -18.84 -7.06
CA TYR A 23 -6.05 -19.97 -7.99
C TYR A 23 -4.83 -20.85 -7.70
N LEU A 24 -4.02 -20.58 -6.67
CA LEU A 24 -2.70 -21.23 -6.49
C LEU A 24 -2.50 -22.01 -5.18
N SER A 25 -3.57 -22.42 -4.49
CA SER A 25 -3.43 -23.28 -3.28
C SER A 25 -4.20 -24.60 -3.39
N TRP A 26 -3.82 -25.42 -4.37
CA TRP A 26 -4.01 -26.88 -4.27
C TRP A 26 -2.65 -27.54 -3.99
N GLY A 27 -2.44 -27.85 -2.70
CA GLY A 27 -1.53 -28.88 -2.17
C GLY A 27 -0.11 -28.98 -2.73
N SER A 28 0.83 -28.16 -2.25
CA SER A 28 2.26 -28.52 -2.11
C SER A 28 3.05 -27.39 -1.42
N PRO A 29 4.17 -27.69 -0.72
CA PRO A 29 4.96 -26.68 -0.04
C PRO A 29 5.76 -25.89 -1.08
N LEU A 30 5.36 -24.64 -1.33
CA LEU A 30 6.09 -23.76 -2.23
C LEU A 30 7.20 -23.02 -1.48
N ASP A 31 8.42 -23.21 -1.98
CA ASP A 31 9.66 -22.54 -1.55
C ASP A 31 9.51 -21.01 -1.68
N LEU A 32 9.93 -20.24 -0.66
CA LEU A 32 9.83 -18.76 -0.58
C LEU A 32 10.50 -18.04 -1.77
N ARG A 33 11.44 -18.70 -2.44
CA ARG A 33 12.04 -18.23 -3.69
C ARG A 33 11.01 -18.17 -4.83
N VAL A 34 10.07 -19.11 -4.88
CA VAL A 34 9.02 -19.17 -5.90
C VAL A 34 7.95 -18.12 -5.64
N ALA A 35 7.54 -17.89 -4.39
CA ALA A 35 6.56 -16.84 -4.07
C ALA A 35 7.07 -15.42 -4.40
N SER A 36 8.35 -15.15 -4.10
CA SER A 36 9.00 -13.87 -4.44
C SER A 36 9.21 -13.71 -5.95
N LEU A 37 9.58 -14.81 -6.64
CA LEU A 37 9.67 -14.84 -8.10
C LEU A 37 8.30 -14.61 -8.74
N VAL A 38 7.22 -15.17 -8.17
CA VAL A 38 5.84 -15.03 -8.69
C VAL A 38 5.33 -13.60 -8.55
N VAL A 39 5.56 -12.91 -7.42
CA VAL A 39 5.17 -11.49 -7.27
C VAL A 39 5.92 -10.60 -8.27
N VAL A 40 7.23 -10.81 -8.42
CA VAL A 40 8.05 -10.08 -9.39
C VAL A 40 7.65 -10.40 -10.83
N LEU A 41 7.36 -11.67 -11.15
CA LEU A 41 6.87 -12.10 -12.47
C LEU A 41 5.46 -11.56 -12.76
N ILE A 42 4.58 -11.38 -11.78
CA ILE A 42 3.24 -10.79 -11.98
C ILE A 42 3.36 -9.31 -12.33
N VAL A 43 4.25 -8.56 -11.68
CA VAL A 43 4.52 -7.15 -12.02
C VAL A 43 5.18 -7.04 -13.40
N ILE A 44 6.15 -7.90 -13.70
CA ILE A 44 6.82 -7.93 -15.01
C ILE A 44 5.85 -8.37 -16.12
N ALA A 45 5.01 -9.38 -15.90
CA ALA A 45 4.01 -9.85 -16.86
C ALA A 45 2.89 -8.83 -17.05
N GLY A 46 2.48 -8.11 -16.00
CA GLY A 46 1.52 -7.02 -16.10
C GLY A 46 2.06 -5.86 -16.95
N VAL A 47 3.33 -5.48 -16.73
CA VAL A 47 4.01 -4.45 -17.54
C VAL A 47 4.27 -4.95 -18.97
N ALA A 48 4.69 -6.19 -19.16
CA ALA A 48 4.94 -6.78 -20.47
C ALA A 48 3.66 -6.97 -21.27
N LEU A 49 2.53 -7.34 -20.63
CA LEU A 49 1.23 -7.45 -21.27
C LEU A 49 0.67 -6.07 -21.65
N LEU A 50 0.89 -5.05 -20.82
CA LEU A 50 0.56 -3.66 -21.13
C LEU A 50 1.39 -3.13 -22.32
N LEU A 51 2.69 -3.41 -22.33
CA LEU A 51 3.59 -3.05 -23.43
C LEU A 51 3.29 -3.84 -24.71
N TYR A 52 2.91 -5.12 -24.59
CA TYR A 52 2.47 -5.94 -25.72
C TYR A 52 1.14 -5.43 -26.29
N TYR A 53 0.17 -5.12 -25.43
CA TYR A 53 -1.13 -4.55 -25.83
C TYR A 53 -0.96 -3.24 -26.58
N GLU A 54 -0.13 -2.33 -26.08
CA GLU A 54 0.20 -1.06 -26.75
C GLU A 54 0.98 -1.27 -28.05
N SER A 55 1.89 -2.24 -28.11
CA SER A 55 2.63 -2.56 -29.34
C SER A 55 1.74 -3.07 -30.48
N THR A 56 0.61 -3.72 -30.17
CA THR A 56 -0.34 -4.23 -31.17
C THR A 56 -1.32 -3.19 -31.72
N ARG A 57 -1.39 -1.99 -31.12
CA ARG A 57 -2.24 -0.87 -31.59
C ARG A 57 -1.52 0.16 -32.46
N TYR A 58 -0.23 -0.02 -32.72
CA TYR A 58 0.54 0.91 -33.54
C TYR A 58 0.28 0.68 -35.04
N VAL A 59 -0.71 1.38 -35.60
CA VAL A 59 -0.92 1.51 -37.06
C VAL A 59 -0.96 3.00 -37.43
N GLY A 60 0.18 3.52 -37.92
CA GLY A 60 0.27 4.69 -38.81
C GLY A 60 -0.17 6.07 -38.29
N PRO A 61 0.25 7.17 -38.95
CA PRO A 61 0.13 8.52 -38.40
C PRO A 61 -1.27 9.10 -38.60
N VAL A 62 -1.85 9.65 -37.53
CA VAL A 62 -3.07 10.47 -37.56
C VAL A 62 -2.65 11.94 -37.60
N GLY A 63 -3.26 12.69 -38.53
CA GLY A 63 -2.92 14.07 -38.86
C GLY A 63 -3.04 15.06 -37.70
N THR A 64 -2.20 16.09 -37.74
CA THR A 64 -2.15 17.23 -36.84
C THR A 64 -3.38 18.14 -36.99
N PRO A 65 -4.06 18.53 -35.91
CA PRO A 65 -4.98 19.67 -35.92
C PRO A 65 -4.23 21.00 -35.71
N THR A 66 -4.58 21.99 -36.52
CA THR A 66 -4.12 23.39 -36.50
C THR A 66 -4.60 24.13 -35.24
N PRO A 67 -3.77 24.94 -34.57
CA PRO A 67 -4.24 25.85 -33.51
C PRO A 67 -4.63 27.23 -34.06
N SER A 68 -5.72 27.79 -33.54
CA SER A 68 -6.10 29.21 -33.66
C SER A 68 -5.81 29.98 -32.35
N PRO A 69 -5.61 31.31 -32.37
CA PRO A 69 -4.80 32.01 -31.37
C PRO A 69 -5.57 32.95 -30.40
N VAL A 70 -4.79 33.50 -29.45
CA VAL A 70 -4.98 34.73 -28.61
C VAL A 70 -5.78 34.51 -27.30
N ALA A 71 -5.41 34.99 -26.10
CA ALA A 71 -4.84 36.30 -25.74
C ALA A 71 -3.94 36.29 -24.48
N GLU A 72 -2.93 37.17 -24.49
CA GLU A 72 -2.10 37.59 -23.36
C GLU A 72 -2.79 38.67 -22.51
N GLY A 73 -2.50 38.66 -21.20
CA GLY A 73 -2.79 39.72 -20.22
C GLY A 73 -1.72 39.70 -19.11
N PRO A 74 -1.43 40.83 -18.45
CA PRO A 74 -0.07 41.28 -18.19
C PRO A 74 0.62 40.65 -16.98
N ALA A 75 1.94 40.53 -17.10
CA ALA A 75 2.88 40.18 -16.05
C ALA A 75 3.01 41.33 -15.03
N ASP A 76 3.00 40.98 -13.75
CA ASP A 76 3.42 41.89 -12.68
C ASP A 76 4.74 41.41 -12.07
N THR A 77 5.61 42.38 -11.87
CA THR A 77 7.04 42.29 -11.63
C THR A 77 7.35 42.21 -10.14
N GLY A 78 8.14 41.21 -9.73
CA GLY A 78 8.68 41.08 -8.38
C GLY A 78 10.08 40.47 -8.37
N THR A 79 11.10 41.33 -8.44
CA THR A 79 12.54 41.03 -8.48
C THR A 79 13.11 41.03 -7.04
N LEU A 80 13.90 40.05 -6.57
CA LEU A 80 15.39 39.98 -6.45
C LEU A 80 15.75 39.13 -5.19
N PRO A 81 17.01 38.71 -4.93
CA PRO A 81 18.19 38.52 -5.80
C PRO A 81 18.88 37.14 -5.64
N ALA A 82 19.76 36.81 -6.59
CA ALA A 82 20.73 35.72 -6.53
C ALA A 82 22.06 36.16 -5.90
N PRO A 83 22.81 35.26 -5.22
CA PRO A 83 24.17 35.55 -4.79
C PRO A 83 25.19 35.26 -5.90
N THR A 84 26.03 36.25 -6.14
CA THR A 84 27.21 36.27 -7.01
C THR A 84 28.36 35.47 -6.40
N THR A 85 29.09 34.71 -7.23
CA THR A 85 30.54 34.58 -7.03
C THR A 85 31.23 34.37 -8.38
N ALA A 86 32.10 35.31 -8.71
CA ALA A 86 32.94 35.34 -9.90
C ALA A 86 34.27 34.63 -9.62
N ILE A 87 34.82 33.89 -10.60
CA ILE A 87 36.25 33.53 -10.66
C ILE A 87 36.73 33.55 -12.13
N THR A 88 37.43 34.64 -12.42
CA THR A 88 38.65 34.85 -13.24
C THR A 88 39.02 33.92 -14.41
N THR A 89 39.22 34.58 -15.56
CA THR A 89 39.98 34.15 -16.74
C THR A 89 41.50 34.32 -16.57
N PRO A 90 42.31 33.61 -17.38
CA PRO A 90 43.60 34.13 -17.84
C PRO A 90 43.63 34.35 -19.37
N PRO A 91 44.44 35.29 -19.88
CA PRO A 91 44.57 35.57 -21.29
C PRO A 91 45.74 34.79 -21.90
N THR A 92 45.62 34.37 -23.17
CA THR A 92 46.81 34.19 -24.01
C THR A 92 46.45 34.43 -25.47
N THR A 93 47.01 35.51 -25.98
CA THR A 93 47.09 35.85 -27.40
C THR A 93 48.06 34.90 -28.09
N ALA A 94 47.62 34.20 -29.12
CA ALA A 94 48.51 33.54 -30.08
C ALA A 94 48.00 33.81 -31.48
N THR A 95 48.72 34.68 -32.18
CA THR A 95 48.59 34.95 -33.61
C THR A 95 49.13 33.74 -34.36
N VAL A 96 48.32 33.11 -35.22
CA VAL A 96 48.82 32.10 -36.17
C VAL A 96 48.31 32.44 -37.57
N SER A 97 49.27 32.62 -38.45
CA SER A 97 49.19 33.01 -39.85
C SER A 97 48.45 31.98 -40.71
N THR A 98 47.67 32.48 -41.66
CA THR A 98 47.05 31.72 -42.76
C THR A 98 48.09 31.34 -43.81
N PRO A 99 48.18 30.07 -44.24
CA PRO A 99 48.63 29.74 -45.58
C PRO A 99 47.41 29.45 -46.46
N ALA A 100 47.27 30.21 -47.54
CA ALA A 100 46.38 29.89 -48.64
C ALA A 100 46.93 28.65 -49.37
N GLY A 101 46.45 27.47 -49.01
CA GLY A 101 46.68 26.22 -49.72
C GLY A 101 45.34 25.61 -50.09
N ALA A 102 44.99 25.65 -51.37
CA ALA A 102 43.82 24.99 -51.92
C ALA A 102 43.95 23.47 -51.68
N THR A 103 43.34 22.99 -50.61
CA THR A 103 43.20 21.56 -50.32
C THR A 103 41.85 21.15 -50.85
N THR A 104 41.84 20.37 -51.92
CA THR A 104 40.67 19.64 -52.40
C THR A 104 40.07 18.85 -51.24
N LEU A 105 38.84 19.19 -50.85
CA LEU A 105 38.10 18.44 -49.84
C LEU A 105 37.99 16.99 -50.31
N PRO A 106 38.35 15.98 -49.49
CA PRO A 106 38.02 14.60 -49.79
C PRO A 106 36.50 14.49 -49.91
N PRO A 107 35.98 13.57 -50.76
CA PRO A 107 34.54 13.41 -50.93
C PRO A 107 33.91 13.19 -49.55
N GLU A 108 32.87 13.97 -49.29
CA GLU A 108 32.04 13.87 -48.10
C GLU A 108 31.55 12.42 -48.01
N VAL A 109 32.20 11.64 -47.15
CA VAL A 109 31.73 10.30 -46.82
C VAL A 109 30.47 10.53 -46.01
N THR A 110 29.34 10.58 -46.71
CA THR A 110 28.02 10.49 -46.10
C THR A 110 27.91 9.10 -45.50
N THR A 111 28.44 8.93 -44.29
CA THR A 111 28.11 7.79 -43.44
C THR A 111 26.60 7.87 -43.22
N THR A 112 25.87 7.03 -43.96
CA THR A 112 24.49 6.69 -43.68
C THR A 112 24.47 6.06 -42.28
N VAL A 113 24.26 6.89 -41.26
CA VAL A 113 23.98 6.43 -39.90
C VAL A 113 22.67 5.66 -39.98
N THR A 114 22.78 4.34 -40.08
CA THR A 114 21.63 3.45 -39.98
C THR A 114 21.07 3.67 -38.57
N PRO A 115 19.79 4.01 -38.39
CA PRO A 115 19.25 4.29 -37.06
C PRO A 115 19.33 3.02 -36.22
N SER A 116 20.30 2.99 -35.31
CA SER A 116 20.43 1.91 -34.33
C SER A 116 19.27 2.02 -33.34
N LYS A 117 18.67 0.88 -32.97
CA LYS A 117 17.67 0.85 -31.90
C LYS A 117 18.23 1.53 -30.64
N PRO A 118 17.43 2.35 -29.94
CA PRO A 118 17.88 3.02 -28.73
C PRO A 118 18.32 1.98 -27.70
N SER A 119 19.33 2.34 -26.90
CA SER A 119 19.68 1.55 -25.71
C SER A 119 18.48 1.46 -24.75
N LEU A 120 18.46 0.44 -23.90
CA LEU A 120 17.40 0.30 -22.89
C LEU A 120 17.30 1.54 -21.99
N GLN A 121 18.41 2.18 -21.68
CA GLN A 121 18.45 3.40 -20.86
C GLN A 121 17.82 4.59 -21.59
N GLU A 122 18.12 4.77 -22.88
CA GLU A 122 17.49 5.80 -23.71
C GLU A 122 16.00 5.54 -23.89
N TYR A 123 15.61 4.28 -24.11
CA TYR A 123 14.21 3.90 -24.19
C TYR A 123 13.46 4.23 -22.89
N LEU A 124 14.02 3.86 -21.73
CA LEU A 124 13.41 4.18 -20.43
C LEU A 124 13.33 5.69 -20.20
N LYS A 125 14.37 6.45 -20.56
CA LYS A 125 14.36 7.91 -20.44
C LYS A 125 13.25 8.53 -21.29
N LEU A 126 13.09 8.09 -22.53
CA LEU A 126 12.05 8.57 -23.43
C LEU A 126 10.65 8.21 -22.90
N LYS A 127 10.41 6.94 -22.54
CA LYS A 127 9.08 6.49 -22.08
C LYS A 127 8.69 7.09 -20.73
N VAL A 128 9.61 7.22 -19.77
CA VAL A 128 9.31 7.89 -18.50
C VAL A 128 9.05 9.37 -18.74
N GLY A 129 9.84 10.02 -19.59
CA GLY A 129 9.60 11.42 -19.99
C GLY A 129 8.21 11.61 -20.60
N GLU A 130 7.81 10.76 -21.54
CA GLU A 130 6.48 10.76 -22.16
C GLU A 130 5.35 10.65 -21.12
N VAL A 131 5.47 9.72 -20.16
CA VAL A 131 4.46 9.54 -19.10
C VAL A 131 4.37 10.76 -18.19
N LEU A 132 5.50 11.38 -17.84
CA LEU A 132 5.52 12.57 -17.00
C LEU A 132 4.98 13.79 -17.74
N SER A 133 5.39 14.01 -18.99
CA SER A 133 4.91 15.14 -19.81
C SER A 133 3.44 15.03 -20.19
N ALA A 134 2.89 13.81 -20.27
CA ALA A 134 1.46 13.59 -20.46
C ALA A 134 0.61 13.94 -19.22
N ARG A 135 1.26 14.25 -18.08
CA ARG A 135 0.61 14.57 -16.80
C ARG A 135 1.20 15.84 -16.21
N PRO A 136 0.94 17.01 -16.81
CA PRO A 136 1.46 18.29 -16.33
C PRO A 136 1.02 18.61 -14.89
N GLU A 137 -0.06 17.99 -14.39
CA GLU A 137 -0.45 18.08 -12.99
C GLU A 137 0.62 17.56 -12.01
N LEU A 138 1.54 16.70 -12.46
CA LEU A 138 2.65 16.20 -11.66
C LEU A 138 3.77 17.23 -11.46
N ASP A 139 3.82 18.29 -12.27
CA ASP A 139 4.82 19.37 -12.13
C ASP A 139 4.65 20.17 -10.84
N LEU A 140 3.45 20.11 -10.22
CA LEU A 140 3.17 20.67 -8.89
C LEU A 140 3.73 19.82 -7.74
N TYR A 141 4.21 18.61 -8.03
CA TYR A 141 4.65 17.64 -7.02
C TYR A 141 6.10 17.24 -7.21
N SER A 142 6.66 16.63 -6.15
CA SER A 142 8.00 16.07 -6.20
C SER A 142 7.96 14.57 -6.49
N SER A 143 8.57 14.16 -7.59
CA SER A 143 8.70 12.75 -7.97
C SER A 143 10.13 12.25 -7.80
N GLY A 144 10.27 11.02 -7.29
CA GLY A 144 11.53 10.27 -7.23
C GLY A 144 11.33 8.89 -7.86
N ILE A 145 12.14 8.55 -8.86
CA ILE A 145 12.03 7.30 -9.62
C ILE A 145 13.41 6.68 -9.71
N VAL A 146 13.52 5.40 -9.39
CA VAL A 146 14.71 4.59 -9.67
C VAL A 146 14.24 3.28 -10.29
N ILE A 147 14.78 2.96 -11.47
CA ILE A 147 14.60 1.66 -12.12
C ILE A 147 15.97 1.00 -12.14
N ALA A 148 16.07 -0.16 -11.50
CA ALA A 148 17.31 -0.92 -11.41
C ALA A 148 17.03 -2.39 -11.69
N THR A 149 18.08 -3.09 -12.10
CA THR A 149 18.07 -4.55 -12.16
C THR A 149 18.19 -5.15 -10.75
N LEU A 150 17.91 -6.44 -10.62
CA LEU A 150 17.96 -7.14 -9.32
C LEU A 150 19.36 -7.19 -8.71
N ASP A 151 20.42 -7.11 -9.52
CA ASP A 151 21.82 -6.98 -9.10
C ASP A 151 22.21 -5.52 -8.74
N GLY A 152 21.25 -4.59 -8.78
CA GLY A 152 21.43 -3.21 -8.30
C GLY A 152 21.93 -2.22 -9.35
N ARG A 153 22.13 -2.64 -10.61
CA ARG A 153 22.54 -1.72 -11.68
C ARG A 153 21.38 -0.81 -12.07
N VAL A 154 21.58 0.49 -11.88
CA VAL A 154 20.59 1.53 -12.21
C VAL A 154 20.48 1.67 -13.72
N LEU A 155 19.24 1.56 -14.22
CA LEU A 155 18.87 1.71 -15.63
C LEU A 155 18.26 3.10 -15.91
N TYR A 156 17.59 3.67 -14.91
CA TYR A 156 17.02 5.01 -14.98
C TYR A 156 16.91 5.61 -13.57
N SER A 157 17.10 6.92 -13.46
CA SER A 157 16.87 7.64 -12.20
C SER A 157 16.37 9.06 -12.43
N LEU A 158 15.41 9.48 -11.61
CA LEU A 158 14.91 10.85 -11.46
C LEU A 158 14.89 11.18 -9.96
N ASN A 159 15.58 12.25 -9.56
CA ASN A 159 15.68 12.69 -8.16
C ASN A 159 15.98 11.56 -7.13
N PRO A 160 16.95 10.65 -7.39
CA PRO A 160 17.12 9.41 -6.63
C PRO A 160 17.47 9.60 -5.15
N ARG A 161 17.89 10.80 -4.75
CA ARG A 161 18.29 11.15 -3.36
C ARG A 161 17.36 12.17 -2.71
N LYS A 162 16.24 12.54 -3.36
CA LYS A 162 15.29 13.49 -2.80
C LYS A 162 14.49 12.82 -1.68
N PRO A 163 14.47 13.36 -0.45
CA PRO A 163 13.59 12.85 0.60
C PRO A 163 12.13 13.06 0.21
N LEU A 164 11.32 12.01 0.34
CA LEU A 164 9.88 12.01 0.07
C LEU A 164 9.17 11.26 1.19
N VAL A 165 7.89 11.56 1.42
CA VAL A 165 7.06 10.78 2.35
C VAL A 165 6.76 9.42 1.69
N PRO A 166 7.25 8.30 2.23
CA PRO A 166 7.13 7.01 1.55
C PRO A 166 5.72 6.40 1.69
N ALA A 167 4.87 6.96 2.55
CA ALA A 167 3.60 6.37 2.95
C ALA A 167 3.79 4.88 3.33
N SER A 168 2.92 3.99 2.85
CA SER A 168 3.01 2.56 3.13
C SER A 168 4.25 1.87 2.55
N ASN A 169 5.06 2.52 1.70
CA ASN A 169 6.33 1.96 1.26
C ASN A 169 7.32 1.80 2.43
N MET A 170 7.12 2.53 3.54
CA MET A 170 7.87 2.31 4.78
C MET A 170 7.80 0.85 5.28
N LYS A 171 6.70 0.15 4.99
CA LYS A 171 6.51 -1.26 5.36
C LYS A 171 7.57 -2.18 4.77
N LEU A 172 8.19 -1.82 3.62
CA LEU A 172 9.30 -2.60 3.05
C LEU A 172 10.51 -2.62 3.99
N LEU A 173 10.87 -1.46 4.56
CA LEU A 173 11.97 -1.37 5.52
C LEU A 173 11.62 -2.04 6.84
N THR A 174 10.41 -1.83 7.34
CA THR A 174 9.93 -2.49 8.58
C THR A 174 9.92 -4.01 8.43
N ALA A 175 9.43 -4.55 7.31
CA ALA A 175 9.40 -5.99 7.06
C ALA A 175 10.81 -6.58 6.93
N ALA A 176 11.72 -5.90 6.23
CA ALA A 176 13.12 -6.32 6.13
C ALA A 176 13.81 -6.34 7.50
N ALA A 177 13.57 -5.32 8.33
CA ALA A 177 14.08 -5.28 9.70
C ALA A 177 13.48 -6.41 10.55
N ALA A 178 12.17 -6.61 10.52
CA ALA A 178 11.51 -7.69 11.25
C ALA A 178 12.07 -9.07 10.86
N LEU A 179 12.21 -9.35 9.56
CA LEU A 179 12.80 -10.61 9.09
C LEU A 179 14.26 -10.77 9.53
N ARG A 180 15.04 -9.67 9.58
CA ARG A 180 16.44 -9.71 10.02
C ARG A 180 16.58 -9.97 11.52
N TYR A 181 15.77 -9.32 12.36
CA TYR A 181 15.93 -9.37 13.81
C TYR A 181 15.13 -10.47 14.49
N LEU A 182 13.92 -10.75 14.00
CA LEU A 182 13.05 -11.80 14.56
C LEU A 182 13.25 -13.14 13.85
N GLY A 183 13.58 -13.09 12.55
CA GLY A 183 13.63 -14.27 11.69
C GLY A 183 12.26 -14.67 11.13
N PRO A 184 12.22 -15.42 10.01
CA PRO A 184 10.96 -15.81 9.36
C PRO A 184 10.15 -16.82 10.19
N SER A 185 10.79 -17.49 11.14
CA SER A 185 10.17 -18.49 12.01
C SER A 185 9.69 -17.91 13.35
N TYR A 186 9.84 -16.60 13.57
CA TYR A 186 9.36 -15.97 14.80
C TYR A 186 7.86 -16.21 14.97
N ARG A 187 7.44 -16.40 16.22
CA ARG A 187 6.05 -16.49 16.63
C ARG A 187 5.83 -15.55 17.79
N PHE A 188 4.80 -14.72 17.68
CA PHE A 188 4.33 -13.95 18.82
C PHE A 188 3.78 -14.90 19.88
N ARG A 189 3.76 -14.41 21.13
CA ARG A 189 3.32 -15.20 22.27
C ARG A 189 2.22 -14.44 22.99
N THR A 190 1.17 -15.16 23.35
CA THR A 190 0.17 -14.74 24.33
C THR A 190 0.09 -15.83 25.36
N VAL A 191 0.19 -15.49 26.65
CA VAL A 191 0.23 -16.48 27.73
C VAL A 191 -0.97 -16.30 28.64
N PHE A 192 -1.65 -17.40 28.92
CA PHE A 192 -2.71 -17.48 29.91
C PHE A 192 -2.14 -18.15 31.16
N LEU A 193 -2.16 -17.43 32.28
CA LEU A 193 -1.64 -17.85 33.57
C LEU A 193 -2.80 -17.93 34.56
N VAL A 194 -2.66 -18.81 35.54
CA VAL A 194 -3.59 -18.91 36.67
C VAL A 194 -2.81 -18.76 37.96
N ASP A 195 -3.34 -18.04 38.93
CA ASP A 195 -2.75 -17.89 40.27
C ASP A 195 -3.67 -18.52 41.34
N GLY A 196 -3.95 -19.81 41.17
CA GLY A 196 -4.78 -20.57 42.10
C GLY A 196 -5.00 -22.01 41.67
N ASP A 197 -5.71 -22.75 42.51
CA ASP A 197 -6.05 -24.16 42.28
C ASP A 197 -7.43 -24.30 41.65
N ILE A 198 -7.65 -25.38 40.90
CA ILE A 198 -8.97 -25.77 40.40
C ILE A 198 -9.63 -26.68 41.45
N VAL A 199 -10.68 -26.19 42.11
CA VAL A 199 -11.45 -26.92 43.13
C VAL A 199 -12.89 -27.06 42.66
N ASN A 200 -13.35 -28.30 42.49
CA ASN A 200 -14.73 -28.62 42.09
C ASN A 200 -15.23 -27.75 40.92
N ASP A 201 -14.49 -27.74 39.80
CA ASP A 201 -14.73 -26.95 38.58
C ASP A 201 -14.41 -25.45 38.63
N THR A 202 -14.07 -24.91 39.80
CA THR A 202 -13.81 -23.49 39.99
C THR A 202 -12.30 -23.24 40.10
N LEU A 203 -11.76 -22.36 39.25
CA LEU A 203 -10.45 -21.76 39.47
C LEU A 203 -10.56 -20.79 40.64
N VAL A 204 -9.98 -21.17 41.78
CA VAL A 204 -9.92 -20.36 43.01
C VAL A 204 -8.71 -19.44 42.93
N GLY A 205 -8.85 -18.40 42.11
CA GLY A 205 -7.80 -17.44 41.79
C GLY A 205 -8.20 -16.59 40.59
N ASN A 206 -7.24 -15.83 40.08
CA ASN A 206 -7.33 -15.00 38.90
C ASN A 206 -6.89 -15.78 37.65
N LEU A 207 -7.42 -15.35 36.51
CA LEU A 207 -6.94 -15.71 35.19
C LEU A 207 -6.20 -14.52 34.61
N VAL A 208 -4.90 -14.62 34.40
CA VAL A 208 -4.07 -13.54 33.85
C VAL A 208 -3.80 -13.80 32.37
N VAL A 209 -4.07 -12.83 31.51
CA VAL A 209 -3.70 -12.83 30.10
C VAL A 209 -2.56 -11.86 29.89
N ARG A 210 -1.39 -12.38 29.49
CA ARG A 210 -0.21 -11.57 29.19
C ARG A 210 0.09 -11.57 27.70
N GLY A 211 0.09 -10.39 27.09
CA GLY A 211 0.43 -10.19 25.69
C GLY A 211 1.92 -9.93 25.48
N TYR A 212 2.48 -10.44 24.37
CA TYR A 212 3.84 -10.14 23.92
C TYR A 212 3.85 -9.58 22.48
N GLY A 213 2.80 -8.85 22.11
CA GLY A 213 2.65 -8.14 20.83
C GLY A 213 1.98 -8.95 19.71
N ASP A 214 1.23 -10.00 20.04
CA ASP A 214 0.54 -10.82 19.04
C ASP A 214 -0.61 -10.04 18.36
N PRO A 215 -0.53 -9.78 17.04
CA PRO A 215 -1.56 -9.01 16.33
C PRO A 215 -2.70 -9.90 15.79
N THR A 216 -2.69 -11.21 16.09
CA THR A 216 -3.58 -12.21 15.48
C THR A 216 -4.69 -12.71 16.39
N LEU A 217 -4.68 -12.34 17.67
CA LEU A 217 -5.70 -12.75 18.63
C LEU A 217 -7.09 -12.19 18.25
N VAL A 218 -8.02 -13.09 17.91
CA VAL A 218 -9.37 -12.75 17.45
C VAL A 218 -10.43 -13.55 18.20
N SER A 219 -11.57 -12.91 18.49
CA SER A 219 -12.76 -13.55 19.01
C SER A 219 -13.61 -14.10 17.86
N GLY A 220 -14.33 -15.20 18.11
CA GLY A 220 -15.11 -15.85 17.07
C GLY A 220 -16.18 -14.97 16.43
N ASP A 221 -16.99 -14.31 17.24
CA ASP A 221 -18.06 -13.42 16.75
C ASP A 221 -17.54 -12.33 15.81
N TRP A 222 -16.35 -11.79 16.11
CA TRP A 222 -15.72 -10.75 15.29
C TRP A 222 -15.17 -11.33 13.99
N ALA A 223 -14.50 -12.48 14.04
CA ALA A 223 -14.00 -13.16 12.85
C ALA A 223 -15.16 -13.50 11.90
N ASP A 224 -16.23 -14.06 12.44
CA ASP A 224 -17.46 -14.39 11.73
C ASP A 224 -18.13 -13.17 11.10
N ALA A 225 -18.30 -12.08 11.86
CA ALA A 225 -18.86 -10.85 11.33
C ALA A 225 -17.96 -10.22 10.26
N ARG A 226 -16.64 -10.26 10.44
CA ARG A 226 -15.71 -9.78 9.43
C ARG A 226 -15.79 -10.60 8.15
N ALA A 227 -15.81 -11.93 8.26
CA ALA A 227 -15.91 -12.84 7.14
C ALA A 227 -17.16 -12.56 6.29
N ARG A 228 -18.31 -12.32 6.93
CA ARG A 228 -19.58 -12.01 6.25
C ARG A 228 -19.59 -10.65 5.56
N ASN A 229 -19.00 -9.61 6.17
CA ASN A 229 -19.18 -8.22 5.71
C ASN A 229 -18.00 -7.67 4.90
N VAL A 230 -16.78 -8.12 5.19
CA VAL A 230 -15.53 -7.58 4.63
C VAL A 230 -14.70 -8.67 3.93
N GLY A 231 -14.88 -9.92 4.33
CA GLY A 231 -14.13 -11.08 3.85
C GLY A 231 -13.29 -11.72 4.97
N PRO A 232 -12.99 -13.03 4.85
CA PRO A 232 -12.29 -13.78 5.90
C PRO A 232 -10.85 -13.29 6.10
N LEU A 233 -10.30 -13.58 7.27
CA LEU A 233 -8.85 -13.41 7.50
C LEU A 233 -8.09 -14.65 7.03
N TYR A 234 -6.77 -14.51 6.89
CA TYR A 234 -5.88 -15.63 6.56
C TYR A 234 -5.36 -16.36 7.81
N GLU A 235 -5.55 -15.76 8.99
CA GLU A 235 -5.07 -16.24 10.29
C GLU A 235 -6.12 -17.15 10.94
N PRO A 236 -5.74 -18.03 11.90
CA PRO A 236 -6.70 -18.89 12.59
C PRO A 236 -7.84 -18.07 13.19
N GLU A 237 -9.02 -18.28 12.63
CA GLU A 237 -10.26 -17.73 13.13
C GLU A 237 -10.50 -18.39 14.51
N HIS A 238 -10.98 -17.64 15.51
CA HIS A 238 -11.40 -18.17 16.82
C HIS A 238 -10.33 -18.48 17.89
N LEU A 239 -9.12 -17.89 17.85
CA LEU A 239 -8.07 -18.14 18.87
C LEU A 239 -8.52 -17.97 20.33
N LEU A 240 -9.39 -17.02 20.64
CA LEU A 240 -9.92 -16.87 22.01
C LEU A 240 -10.88 -18.00 22.41
N ASP A 241 -11.61 -18.56 21.45
CA ASP A 241 -12.51 -19.69 21.68
C ASP A 241 -11.69 -20.94 21.99
N GLU A 242 -10.57 -21.16 21.27
CA GLU A 242 -9.63 -22.26 21.53
C GLU A 242 -9.05 -22.20 22.96
N VAL A 243 -8.77 -21.00 23.46
CA VAL A 243 -8.31 -20.80 24.84
C VAL A 243 -9.40 -21.14 25.85
N ALA A 244 -10.62 -20.66 25.62
CA ALA A 244 -11.76 -20.98 26.47
C ALA A 244 -12.02 -22.50 26.52
N GLU A 245 -11.92 -23.18 25.38
CA GLU A 245 -12.01 -24.63 25.31
C GLU A 245 -10.85 -25.33 26.04
N ALA A 246 -9.64 -24.79 25.97
CA ALA A 246 -8.50 -25.34 26.70
C ALA A 246 -8.72 -25.27 28.22
N LEU A 247 -9.18 -24.13 28.74
CA LEU A 247 -9.57 -23.99 30.15
C LEU A 247 -10.70 -24.95 30.51
N ALA A 248 -11.69 -25.09 29.63
CA ALA A 248 -12.80 -26.01 29.80
C ALA A 248 -12.37 -27.49 29.86
N ARG A 249 -11.34 -27.89 29.09
CA ARG A 249 -10.72 -29.23 29.13
C ARG A 249 -9.92 -29.47 30.40
N LEU A 250 -9.38 -28.43 31.02
CA LEU A 250 -8.74 -28.49 32.35
C LEU A 250 -9.75 -28.57 33.50
N GLY A 251 -11.05 -28.60 33.21
CA GLY A 251 -12.13 -28.69 34.20
C GLY A 251 -12.58 -27.34 34.74
N VAL A 252 -12.05 -26.22 34.24
CA VAL A 252 -12.48 -24.89 34.64
C VAL A 252 -13.86 -24.59 34.04
N ARG A 253 -14.82 -24.27 34.91
CA ARG A 253 -16.18 -23.81 34.57
C ARG A 253 -16.48 -22.45 35.18
N ARG A 254 -15.76 -22.08 36.24
CA ARG A 254 -15.89 -20.80 36.93
C ARG A 254 -14.50 -20.27 37.30
N VAL A 255 -14.31 -18.97 37.19
CA VAL A 255 -13.18 -18.24 37.80
C VAL A 255 -13.76 -17.45 38.95
N SER A 256 -13.25 -17.64 40.17
CA SER A 256 -13.77 -16.93 41.36
C SER A 256 -13.09 -15.57 41.59
N GLY A 257 -11.88 -15.40 41.07
CA GLY A 257 -11.15 -14.12 41.08
C GLY A 257 -11.36 -13.32 39.79
N ASP A 258 -10.38 -12.46 39.50
CA ASP A 258 -10.43 -11.52 38.39
C ASP A 258 -9.88 -12.12 37.09
N ILE A 259 -10.27 -11.52 35.95
CA ILE A 259 -9.53 -11.65 34.70
C ILE A 259 -8.58 -10.46 34.60
N VAL A 260 -7.28 -10.73 34.71
CA VAL A 260 -6.24 -9.69 34.73
C VAL A 260 -5.61 -9.58 33.35
N VAL A 261 -5.56 -8.35 32.81
CA VAL A 261 -4.91 -8.05 31.53
C VAL A 261 -3.53 -7.46 31.78
N ASP A 262 -2.49 -8.15 31.32
CA ASP A 262 -1.10 -7.72 31.40
C ASP A 262 -0.58 -7.31 30.01
N ASP A 263 -0.53 -6.00 29.80
CA ASP A 263 -0.11 -5.32 28.56
C ASP A 263 1.30 -4.69 28.66
N TYR A 264 2.05 -4.98 29.72
CA TYR A 264 3.29 -4.24 30.05
C TYR A 264 4.53 -4.63 29.23
N TYR A 265 4.41 -5.56 28.28
CA TYR A 265 5.56 -5.98 27.46
C TYR A 265 6.02 -4.89 26.48
N LEU A 266 5.10 -4.05 26.01
CA LEU A 266 5.38 -2.85 25.24
C LEU A 266 5.19 -1.61 26.11
N ASP A 267 5.60 -0.45 25.61
CA ASP A 267 5.27 0.81 26.28
C ASP A 267 3.77 1.12 26.17
N HIS A 268 3.33 2.16 26.89
CA HIS A 268 1.95 2.65 26.84
C HIS A 268 1.79 3.85 25.91
N GLN A 269 2.59 3.93 24.83
CA GLN A 269 2.40 4.90 23.77
C GLN A 269 1.54 4.29 22.65
N TRP A 270 0.24 4.23 22.89
CA TRP A 270 -0.68 3.46 22.04
C TRP A 270 -0.90 4.02 20.63
N VAL A 271 -0.61 5.31 20.40
CA VAL A 271 -0.70 5.94 19.08
C VAL A 271 0.58 6.71 18.77
N HIS A 272 0.93 6.81 17.50
CA HIS A 272 2.08 7.62 17.12
C HIS A 272 1.77 9.12 17.37
N PRO A 273 2.65 9.88 18.05
CA PRO A 273 2.36 11.27 18.44
C PRO A 273 2.08 12.23 17.27
N SER A 274 2.54 11.89 16.07
CA SER A 274 2.34 12.71 14.86
C SER A 274 1.16 12.28 13.99
N TRP A 275 0.37 11.27 14.40
CA TRP A 275 -0.84 10.91 13.64
C TRP A 275 -1.91 11.98 13.79
N ALA A 276 -2.68 12.20 12.71
CA ALA A 276 -3.74 13.19 12.72
C ALA A 276 -4.85 12.73 13.68
N PRO A 277 -5.35 13.59 14.59
CA PRO A 277 -6.42 13.21 15.51
C PRO A 277 -7.69 12.70 14.81
N ALA A 278 -7.99 13.22 13.61
CA ALA A 278 -9.13 12.77 12.80
C ALA A 278 -9.01 11.29 12.36
N ASP A 279 -7.78 10.78 12.22
CA ASP A 279 -7.53 9.43 11.76
C ASP A 279 -7.78 8.38 12.86
N LEU A 280 -7.71 8.77 14.14
CA LEU A 280 -7.75 7.85 15.30
C LEU A 280 -9.05 7.05 15.44
N SER A 281 -10.10 7.43 14.71
CA SER A 281 -11.36 6.69 14.63
C SER A 281 -11.36 5.57 13.57
N TYR A 282 -10.35 5.54 12.69
CA TYR A 282 -10.24 4.57 11.62
C TYR A 282 -9.33 3.40 11.98
N TYR A 283 -9.65 2.23 11.42
CA TYR A 283 -8.95 0.97 11.70
C TYR A 283 -7.43 1.01 11.43
N TYR A 284 -6.97 1.84 10.49
CA TYR A 284 -5.55 1.92 10.13
C TYR A 284 -4.72 2.74 11.14
N ALA A 285 -5.38 3.43 12.06
CA ALA A 285 -4.78 4.18 13.16
C ALA A 285 -5.22 3.61 14.53
N ALA A 286 -5.67 2.35 14.56
CA ALA A 286 -6.02 1.67 15.80
C ALA A 286 -4.84 1.67 16.78
N GLN A 287 -5.16 1.77 18.07
CA GLN A 287 -4.18 1.77 19.14
C GLN A 287 -3.33 0.48 19.12
N VAL A 288 -2.05 0.58 19.45
CA VAL A 288 -1.10 -0.52 19.49
C VAL A 288 -0.69 -0.81 20.93
N GLY A 289 -0.81 -2.07 21.35
CA GLY A 289 -0.40 -2.56 22.67
C GLY A 289 0.23 -3.95 22.56
N ALA A 290 0.79 -4.46 23.65
CA ALA A 290 1.31 -5.82 23.74
C ALA A 290 0.21 -6.89 23.73
N LEU A 291 -1.00 -6.55 24.16
CA LEU A 291 -2.20 -7.37 24.11
C LEU A 291 -3.28 -6.61 23.35
N THR A 292 -3.62 -7.13 22.18
CA THR A 292 -4.74 -6.64 21.37
C THR A 292 -5.65 -7.79 21.01
N VAL A 293 -6.96 -7.52 20.98
CA VAL A 293 -7.97 -8.46 20.49
C VAL A 293 -8.64 -7.81 19.29
N ASN A 294 -8.95 -8.62 18.27
CA ASN A 294 -9.69 -8.17 17.09
C ASN A 294 -9.00 -7.01 16.35
N ARG A 295 -7.66 -7.05 16.30
CA ARG A 295 -6.80 -5.99 15.72
C ARG A 295 -7.04 -4.60 16.35
N ASN A 296 -7.53 -4.58 17.58
CA ASN A 296 -7.99 -3.40 18.31
C ASN A 296 -9.14 -2.65 17.60
N THR A 297 -10.05 -3.41 16.99
CA THR A 297 -11.20 -2.86 16.27
C THR A 297 -12.48 -3.56 16.67
N VAL A 298 -13.58 -2.82 16.55
CA VAL A 298 -14.94 -3.39 16.53
C VAL A 298 -15.53 -3.20 15.14
N LEU A 299 -16.44 -4.09 14.76
CA LEU A 299 -17.27 -3.87 13.58
C LEU A 299 -18.54 -3.15 14.01
N VAL A 300 -18.84 -2.03 13.36
CA VAL A 300 -20.11 -1.32 13.50
C VAL A 300 -20.94 -1.63 12.26
N GLU A 301 -21.97 -2.45 12.44
CA GLU A 301 -22.91 -2.79 11.38
C GLU A 301 -24.16 -1.91 11.51
N VAL A 302 -24.53 -1.27 10.41
CA VAL A 302 -25.70 -0.38 10.35
C VAL A 302 -26.70 -0.96 9.36
N TYR A 303 -27.87 -1.32 9.87
CA TYR A 303 -28.98 -1.85 9.09
C TYR A 303 -30.09 -0.81 9.03
N ALA A 304 -30.51 -0.45 7.82
CA ALA A 304 -31.69 0.37 7.60
C ALA A 304 -32.86 -0.51 7.15
N SER A 305 -34.04 -0.30 7.74
CA SER A 305 -35.26 -0.94 7.28
C SER A 305 -35.95 -0.09 6.19
N PRO A 306 -36.76 -0.71 5.32
CA PRO A 306 -37.60 0.04 4.38
C PRO A 306 -38.60 0.98 5.06
N THR A 307 -38.96 0.74 6.33
CA THR A 307 -39.87 1.58 7.11
C THR A 307 -39.17 2.76 7.79
N GLY A 308 -37.85 2.93 7.55
CA GLY A 308 -37.06 4.06 8.04
C GLY A 308 -36.45 3.85 9.43
N SER A 309 -36.61 2.67 10.04
CA SER A 309 -35.92 2.35 11.29
C SER A 309 -34.46 1.96 11.03
N VAL A 310 -33.57 2.32 11.96
CA VAL A 310 -32.15 1.96 11.91
C VAL A 310 -31.82 1.06 13.09
N LYS A 311 -31.12 -0.03 12.82
CA LYS A 311 -30.51 -0.90 13.82
C LYS A 311 -29.00 -0.81 13.69
N VAL A 312 -28.33 -0.47 14.78
CA VAL A 312 -26.87 -0.51 14.88
C VAL A 312 -26.47 -1.69 15.74
N ARG A 313 -25.46 -2.43 15.29
CA ARG A 313 -24.85 -3.52 16.06
C ARG A 313 -23.35 -3.30 16.12
N VAL A 314 -22.77 -3.48 17.31
CA VAL A 314 -21.33 -3.56 17.51
C VAL A 314 -20.95 -5.04 17.61
N VAL A 315 -19.85 -5.45 16.97
CA VAL A 315 -19.36 -6.82 17.06
C VAL A 315 -17.86 -6.82 17.40
N PRO A 316 -17.44 -7.53 18.47
CA PRO A 316 -18.29 -8.16 19.49
C PRO A 316 -18.94 -7.09 20.37
N ASP A 317 -20.16 -7.35 20.85
CA ASP A 317 -20.84 -6.46 21.80
C ASP A 317 -20.47 -6.87 23.24
N VAL A 318 -19.38 -6.29 23.74
CA VAL A 318 -18.89 -6.50 25.11
C VAL A 318 -19.25 -5.33 26.05
N GLY A 319 -20.14 -4.43 25.63
CA GLY A 319 -20.52 -3.25 26.41
C GLY A 319 -19.44 -2.18 26.59
N TYR A 320 -18.24 -2.36 25.99
CA TYR A 320 -17.12 -1.42 26.10
C TYR A 320 -17.26 -0.22 25.13
N VAL A 321 -17.85 -0.45 23.95
CA VAL A 321 -18.01 0.59 22.92
C VAL A 321 -19.49 0.98 22.82
N GLY A 322 -19.79 2.24 23.13
CA GLY A 322 -21.10 2.83 22.89
C GLY A 322 -21.18 3.45 21.49
N VAL A 323 -22.24 3.13 20.73
CA VAL A 323 -22.50 3.73 19.43
C VAL A 323 -23.86 4.43 19.42
N THR A 324 -23.88 5.70 19.02
CA THR A 324 -25.11 6.47 18.81
C THR A 324 -25.27 6.77 17.32
N PHE A 325 -26.40 6.37 16.75
CA PHE A 325 -26.74 6.70 15.38
C PHE A 325 -27.34 8.11 15.31
N VAL A 326 -26.73 9.00 14.54
CA VAL A 326 -27.26 10.32 14.22
C VAL A 326 -27.40 10.42 12.71
N GLY A 327 -28.61 10.22 12.20
CA GLY A 327 -28.87 10.23 10.77
C GLY A 327 -30.33 9.97 10.43
N ARG A 328 -30.62 9.91 9.13
CA ARG A 328 -31.95 9.55 8.60
C ARG A 328 -31.80 8.49 7.51
N VAL A 329 -32.77 7.58 7.43
CA VAL A 329 -32.89 6.68 6.28
C VAL A 329 -33.47 7.48 5.12
N VAL A 330 -32.79 7.47 3.98
CA VAL A 330 -33.28 8.09 2.74
C VAL A 330 -33.62 6.99 1.74
N SER A 331 -34.76 7.11 1.05
CA SER A 331 -35.05 6.25 -0.09
C SER A 331 -34.13 6.63 -1.25
N SER A 332 -33.69 5.64 -2.04
CA SER A 332 -32.83 5.84 -3.21
C SER A 332 -33.43 6.71 -4.31
N SER A 333 -34.69 7.14 -4.15
CA SER A 333 -35.42 8.04 -5.04
C SER A 333 -35.31 9.52 -4.68
N SER A 334 -34.58 9.89 -3.62
CA SER A 334 -34.36 11.28 -3.22
C SER A 334 -32.92 11.69 -3.49
N GLU A 335 -32.76 12.65 -4.39
CA GLU A 335 -31.51 13.20 -4.92
C GLU A 335 -30.46 13.47 -3.84
N VAL A 336 -29.23 13.01 -4.10
CA VAL A 336 -28.03 13.59 -3.50
C VAL A 336 -27.91 15.01 -4.04
N ARG A 337 -28.56 15.98 -3.39
CA ARG A 337 -28.16 17.38 -3.51
C ARG A 337 -26.75 17.48 -2.95
N GLN A 338 -25.77 17.52 -3.85
CA GLN A 338 -24.46 18.07 -3.52
C GLN A 338 -24.72 19.50 -2.99
N SER A 339 -24.35 19.72 -1.73
CA SER A 339 -24.34 21.07 -1.17
C SER A 339 -23.14 21.84 -1.75
N PRO A 340 -23.26 23.16 -1.90
CA PRO A 340 -22.38 23.99 -2.73
C PRO A 340 -20.94 24.08 -2.26
#